data_AF-A0A259MGF4-F1
#
_entry.id   AF-A0A259MGF4-F1
#
_cell.length_a   1.000
_cell.length_b   1.000
_cell.length_c   1.000
_cell.angle_alpha   90.00
_cell.angle_beta   90.00
_cell.angle_gamma   90.00
#
_symmetry.space_group_name_H-M   'P 1'
#
loop_
_entity.id
_entity.type
_entity.pdbx_description
1 polymer ?
#
loop_
_entity_poly.entity_id
_entity_poly.type
_entity_poly.pdbx_seq_one_letter_code
_entity_poly.pdbx_strand_id
1 'polypeptide(L)'
;MRAVGHRESDTILGAMRQVALAGGRALSYADTASILAAGHYLLRRRGLTDLGTLPAVEPADLVAALQDRALAEEAVKYLAVMAMVDGTLDHRKLRRVLDYSRALDIEADYLTDLVEAASGHLAWAAADMWRKNFDSVLSHSSEGLDPNAWIRPYAGVNADPGLVARYEALGGLPQNSFGKALWDFDKTNGYPFPGDPAALNAAFGTAHDSTHVISGYDTSARGELLVSTFTAGMHPINPMSGHILPVIFFFHFGEQMNDVGHAGKGGLDPDEFWHAWARGAEMTADLFDPEWSVWDWVEHDLDELRRQWNVTPAGNRL
;
A
#
# COMPACT_ATOMS: atom_id res chain seq x y z
N MET A 1 -14.08 -8.98 -1.78
CA MET A 1 -13.12 -10.08 -1.44
C MET A 1 -13.48 -11.47 -2.00
N ARG A 2 -12.46 -12.28 -2.37
CA ARG A 2 -12.56 -13.71 -2.73
C ARG A 2 -13.07 -14.59 -1.56
N ALA A 3 -13.67 -15.75 -1.87
CA ALA A 3 -13.99 -16.77 -0.87
C ALA A 3 -12.74 -17.61 -0.55
N VAL A 4 -12.30 -17.57 0.70
CA VAL A 4 -11.20 -18.40 1.25
C VAL A 4 -11.80 -19.37 2.27
N GLY A 5 -11.46 -20.64 2.16
CA GLY A 5 -11.94 -21.71 3.05
C GLY A 5 -11.24 -21.69 4.40
N HIS A 6 -11.94 -22.13 5.46
CA HIS A 6 -11.43 -22.09 6.84
C HIS A 6 -10.04 -22.75 6.99
N ARG A 7 -9.81 -23.87 6.29
CA ARG A 7 -8.51 -24.57 6.26
C ARG A 7 -7.42 -23.72 5.62
N GLU A 8 -7.69 -23.12 4.47
CA GLU A 8 -6.73 -22.24 3.77
C GLU A 8 -6.37 -21.06 4.68
N SER A 9 -7.36 -20.43 5.32
CA SER A 9 -7.13 -19.35 6.29
C SER A 9 -6.26 -19.78 7.48
N ASP A 10 -6.55 -20.92 8.13
CA ASP A 10 -5.70 -21.44 9.24
C ASP A 10 -4.27 -21.72 8.77
N THR A 11 -4.12 -22.24 7.55
CA THR A 11 -2.81 -22.60 6.99
C THR A 11 -1.99 -21.36 6.62
N ILE A 12 -2.61 -20.32 6.06
CA ILE A 12 -1.94 -19.02 5.81
C ILE A 12 -1.55 -18.33 7.13
N LEU A 13 -2.49 -18.25 8.09
CA LEU A 13 -2.24 -17.60 9.39
C LEU A 13 -1.19 -18.37 10.22
N GLY A 14 -1.21 -19.70 10.17
CA GLY A 14 -0.19 -20.55 10.78
C GLY A 14 1.19 -20.34 10.16
N ALA A 15 1.28 -20.14 8.84
CA ALA A 15 2.53 -19.78 8.16
C ALA A 15 3.03 -18.37 8.55
N MET A 16 2.13 -17.38 8.63
CA MET A 16 2.45 -16.03 9.14
C MET A 16 3.01 -16.09 10.56
N ARG A 17 2.42 -16.92 11.42
CA ARG A 17 2.94 -17.20 12.76
C ARG A 17 4.33 -17.86 12.75
N GLN A 18 4.62 -18.77 11.83
CA GLN A 18 5.98 -19.34 11.71
C GLN A 18 7.01 -18.33 11.20
N VAL A 19 6.65 -17.43 10.28
CA VAL A 19 7.52 -16.31 9.87
C VAL A 19 7.82 -15.42 11.08
N ALA A 20 6.81 -15.06 11.88
CA ALA A 20 7.01 -14.29 13.10
C ALA A 20 7.98 -14.96 14.10
N LEU A 21 7.79 -16.26 14.35
CA LEU A 21 8.65 -17.06 15.25
C LEU A 21 10.08 -17.24 14.73
N ALA A 22 10.31 -17.19 13.41
CA ALA A 22 11.63 -17.41 12.80
C ALA A 22 12.69 -16.37 13.24
N GLY A 23 12.29 -15.18 13.69
CA GLY A 23 13.19 -14.19 14.29
C GLY A 23 13.92 -14.71 15.56
N GLY A 24 13.45 -15.81 16.16
CA GLY A 24 14.11 -16.45 17.31
C GLY A 24 13.82 -15.75 18.64
N ARG A 25 12.69 -15.05 18.74
CA ARG A 25 12.16 -14.40 19.95
C ARG A 25 10.67 -14.67 20.10
N ALA A 26 10.11 -14.31 21.24
CA ALA A 26 8.65 -14.32 21.42
C ALA A 26 7.97 -13.36 20.42
N LEU A 27 6.73 -13.70 20.04
CA LEU A 27 5.89 -12.86 19.19
C LEU A 27 5.75 -11.47 19.79
N SER A 28 5.96 -10.42 19.00
CA SER A 28 5.72 -9.05 19.42
C SER A 28 4.23 -8.69 19.40
N TYR A 29 3.92 -7.48 19.87
CA TYR A 29 2.63 -6.86 19.62
C TYR A 29 2.34 -6.75 18.11
N ALA A 30 3.31 -6.29 17.31
CA ALA A 30 3.16 -6.11 15.87
C ALA A 30 2.96 -7.45 15.13
N ASP A 31 3.67 -8.50 15.53
CA ASP A 31 3.45 -9.87 15.04
C ASP A 31 2.01 -10.32 15.33
N THR A 32 1.57 -10.13 16.59
CA THR A 32 0.28 -10.64 17.06
C THR A 32 -0.90 -9.89 16.41
N ALA A 33 -0.85 -8.56 16.43
CA ALA A 33 -1.87 -7.71 15.81
C ALA A 33 -1.97 -7.99 14.30
N SER A 34 -0.84 -8.09 13.59
CA SER A 34 -0.84 -8.36 12.15
C SER A 34 -1.52 -9.68 11.77
N ILE A 35 -1.25 -10.76 12.51
CA ILE A 35 -1.85 -12.07 12.23
C ILE A 35 -3.36 -12.03 12.55
N LEU A 36 -3.77 -11.39 13.65
CA LEU A 36 -5.19 -11.24 13.99
C LEU A 36 -5.94 -10.39 12.97
N ALA A 37 -5.37 -9.27 12.53
CA ALA A 37 -5.96 -8.34 11.57
C ALA A 37 -6.04 -8.94 10.15
N ALA A 38 -4.97 -9.56 9.63
CA ALA A 38 -5.03 -10.32 8.39
C ALA A 38 -6.08 -11.44 8.47
N GLY A 39 -6.19 -12.08 9.63
CA GLY A 39 -7.26 -13.03 9.96
C GLY A 39 -8.64 -12.41 9.82
N HIS A 40 -8.89 -11.29 10.50
CA HIS A 40 -10.18 -10.61 10.54
C HIS A 40 -10.61 -10.07 9.17
N TYR A 41 -9.75 -9.25 8.56
CA TYR A 41 -10.07 -8.45 7.38
C TYR A 41 -9.99 -9.26 6.09
N LEU A 42 -8.88 -9.97 5.83
CA LEU A 42 -8.64 -10.64 4.54
C LEU A 42 -9.07 -12.13 4.54
N LEU A 43 -8.81 -12.85 5.63
CA LEU A 43 -8.93 -14.31 5.68
C LEU A 43 -10.21 -14.82 6.37
N ARG A 44 -11.17 -13.92 6.67
CA ARG A 44 -12.51 -14.22 7.21
C ARG A 44 -12.53 -14.93 8.58
N ARG A 45 -11.47 -14.78 9.38
CA ARG A 45 -11.27 -15.35 10.73
C ARG A 45 -11.55 -14.35 11.85
N ARG A 46 -12.66 -13.62 11.74
CA ARG A 46 -13.09 -12.57 12.69
C ARG A 46 -13.20 -13.01 14.16
N GLY A 47 -13.34 -14.31 14.42
CA GLY A 47 -13.38 -14.90 15.78
C GLY A 47 -12.07 -15.48 16.29
N LEU A 48 -10.96 -15.34 15.55
CA LEU A 48 -9.63 -15.74 16.03
C LEU A 48 -9.15 -14.71 17.06
N THR A 49 -8.78 -15.19 18.25
CA THR A 49 -8.24 -14.36 19.34
C THR A 49 -6.98 -14.94 19.98
N ASP A 50 -6.78 -16.26 19.89
CA ASP A 50 -5.58 -16.95 20.38
C ASP A 50 -4.80 -17.57 19.22
N LEU A 51 -3.62 -17.01 18.95
CA LEU A 51 -2.69 -17.51 17.92
C LEU A 51 -2.07 -18.87 18.27
N GLY A 52 -2.15 -19.31 19.53
CA GLY A 52 -1.77 -20.65 19.97
C GLY A 52 -2.66 -21.75 19.38
N THR A 53 -3.87 -21.42 18.93
CA THR A 53 -4.79 -22.35 18.24
C THR A 53 -4.42 -22.60 16.78
N LEU A 54 -3.57 -21.75 16.17
CA LEU A 54 -3.14 -21.91 14.79
C LEU A 54 -2.13 -23.05 14.63
N PRO A 55 -2.22 -23.85 13.55
CA PRO A 55 -1.27 -24.93 13.28
C PRO A 55 0.16 -24.40 13.16
N ALA A 56 1.13 -25.25 13.52
CA ALA A 56 2.52 -25.07 13.09
C ALA A 56 2.62 -25.56 11.65
N VAL A 57 2.70 -24.62 10.71
CA VAL A 57 2.61 -24.87 9.26
C VAL A 57 4.01 -24.91 8.66
N GLU A 58 4.39 -26.03 8.06
CA GLU A 58 5.61 -26.13 7.25
C GLU A 58 5.30 -25.81 5.76
N PRO A 59 6.32 -25.56 4.92
CA PRO A 59 6.08 -25.20 3.51
C PRO A 59 5.25 -26.23 2.73
N ALA A 60 5.38 -27.52 3.03
CA ALA A 60 4.56 -28.58 2.43
C ALA A 60 3.07 -28.48 2.80
N ASP A 61 2.73 -27.92 3.98
CA ASP A 61 1.34 -27.75 4.41
C ASP A 61 0.65 -26.62 3.63
N LEU A 62 1.37 -25.53 3.32
CA LEU A 62 0.87 -24.50 2.40
C LEU A 62 0.59 -25.10 1.02
N VAL A 63 1.53 -25.87 0.46
CA VAL A 63 1.36 -26.53 -0.85
C VAL A 63 0.16 -27.49 -0.85
N ALA A 64 -0.07 -28.22 0.25
CA ALA A 64 -1.20 -29.13 0.38
C ALA A 64 -2.56 -28.45 0.62
N ALA A 65 -2.56 -27.19 1.08
CA ALA A 65 -3.78 -26.42 1.34
C ALA A 65 -4.15 -25.49 0.18
N LEU A 66 -3.16 -24.78 -0.39
CA LEU A 66 -3.36 -23.74 -1.40
C LEU A 66 -3.23 -24.34 -2.80
N GLN A 67 -4.31 -24.96 -3.27
CA GLN A 67 -4.41 -25.48 -4.65
C GLN A 67 -4.62 -24.37 -5.69
N ASP A 68 -4.86 -23.15 -5.23
CA ASP A 68 -5.14 -21.97 -6.03
C ASP A 68 -3.92 -21.05 -6.13
N ARG A 69 -3.53 -20.73 -7.38
CA ARG A 69 -2.68 -19.58 -7.74
C ARG A 69 -3.53 -18.30 -7.66
N ALA A 70 -2.93 -17.11 -7.53
CA ALA A 70 -3.51 -15.95 -6.84
C ALA A 70 -3.60 -16.14 -5.31
N LEU A 71 -4.38 -17.05 -4.70
CA LEU A 71 -4.38 -17.17 -3.23
C LEU A 71 -3.01 -17.59 -2.65
N ALA A 72 -2.29 -18.48 -3.33
CA ALA A 72 -0.91 -18.80 -2.95
C ALA A 72 0.03 -17.59 -3.09
N GLU A 73 -0.18 -16.72 -4.08
CA GLU A 73 0.62 -15.51 -4.31
C GLU A 73 0.30 -14.45 -3.25
N GLU A 74 -0.97 -14.19 -2.96
CA GLU A 74 -1.43 -13.36 -1.84
C GLU A 74 -0.85 -13.85 -0.51
N ALA A 75 -0.87 -15.16 -0.25
CA ALA A 75 -0.27 -15.73 0.95
C ALA A 75 1.22 -15.36 1.06
N VAL A 76 2.01 -15.49 -0.02
CA VAL A 76 3.44 -15.11 0.00
C VAL A 76 3.62 -13.60 0.19
N LYS A 77 2.73 -12.74 -0.32
CA LYS A 77 2.74 -11.30 -0.02
C LYS A 77 2.54 -11.05 1.49
N TYR A 78 1.58 -11.74 2.10
CA TYR A 78 1.29 -11.59 3.53
C TYR A 78 2.47 -12.07 4.40
N LEU A 79 3.12 -13.17 4.00
CA LEU A 79 4.34 -13.67 4.65
C LEU A 79 5.50 -12.66 4.53
N ALA A 80 5.66 -12.01 3.37
CA ALA A 80 6.68 -10.99 3.18
C ALA A 80 6.47 -9.77 4.09
N VAL A 81 5.22 -9.32 4.28
CA VAL A 81 4.91 -8.27 5.27
C VAL A 81 5.34 -8.69 6.69
N MET A 82 5.04 -9.93 7.10
CA MET A 82 5.41 -10.45 8.43
C MET A 82 6.92 -10.47 8.71
N ALA A 83 7.78 -10.40 7.67
CA ALA A 83 9.23 -10.25 7.83
C ALA A 83 9.67 -8.83 8.22
N MET A 84 8.77 -7.84 8.17
CA MET A 84 9.07 -6.41 8.33
C MET A 84 8.21 -5.69 9.39
N VAL A 85 7.11 -6.28 9.86
CA VAL A 85 6.14 -5.63 10.79
C VAL A 85 6.77 -5.01 12.05
N ASP A 86 7.90 -5.54 12.52
CA ASP A 86 8.60 -5.04 13.72
C ASP A 86 9.50 -3.82 13.50
N GLY A 87 9.58 -3.27 12.29
CA GLY A 87 10.40 -2.09 11.99
C GLY A 87 11.85 -2.40 11.64
N THR A 88 12.16 -3.65 11.32
CA THR A 88 13.43 -4.10 10.72
C THR A 88 13.19 -5.23 9.74
N LEU A 89 14.07 -5.37 8.74
CA LEU A 89 14.09 -6.54 7.85
C LEU A 89 14.93 -7.66 8.48
N ASP A 90 14.26 -8.62 9.11
CA ASP A 90 14.92 -9.75 9.78
C ASP A 90 15.28 -10.86 8.79
N HIS A 91 16.58 -11.14 8.61
CA HIS A 91 17.10 -12.16 7.69
C HIS A 91 16.54 -13.57 7.93
N ARG A 92 16.22 -13.94 9.18
CA ARG A 92 15.64 -15.26 9.50
C ARG A 92 14.17 -15.32 9.12
N LYS A 93 13.42 -14.25 9.39
CA LYS A 93 12.04 -14.11 8.92
C LYS A 93 11.99 -14.16 7.39
N LEU A 94 12.80 -13.33 6.71
CA LEU A 94 12.91 -13.33 5.25
C LEU A 94 13.30 -14.70 4.71
N ARG A 95 14.25 -15.40 5.35
CA ARG A 95 14.62 -16.76 4.91
C ARG A 95 13.41 -17.70 4.97
N ARG A 96 12.61 -17.66 6.04
CA ARG A 96 11.39 -18.47 6.16
C ARG A 96 10.35 -18.11 5.10
N VAL A 97 10.18 -16.83 4.75
CA VAL A 97 9.33 -16.39 3.62
C VAL A 97 9.79 -17.04 2.30
N LEU A 98 11.09 -17.00 2.00
CA LEU A 98 11.65 -17.60 0.78
C LEU A 98 11.56 -19.13 0.78
N ASP A 99 11.60 -19.78 1.94
CA ASP A 99 11.39 -21.23 2.03
C ASP A 99 9.92 -21.61 1.74
N TYR A 100 8.95 -20.75 2.09
CA TYR A 100 7.55 -20.88 1.66
C TYR A 100 7.35 -20.59 0.17
N SER A 101 7.93 -19.49 -0.36
CA SER A 101 7.74 -19.11 -1.76
C SER A 101 8.29 -20.16 -2.72
N ARG A 102 9.48 -20.72 -2.42
CA ARG A 102 10.07 -21.83 -3.21
C ARG A 102 9.23 -23.10 -3.16
N ALA A 103 8.59 -23.42 -2.03
CA ALA A 103 7.73 -24.60 -1.95
C ALA A 103 6.45 -24.45 -2.79
N LEU A 104 5.89 -23.24 -2.84
CA LEU A 104 4.73 -22.88 -3.65
C LEU A 104 5.06 -22.59 -5.13
N ASP A 105 6.33 -22.69 -5.54
CA ASP A 105 6.83 -22.33 -6.88
C ASP A 105 6.48 -20.87 -7.26
N ILE A 106 6.64 -19.95 -6.30
CA ILE A 106 6.37 -18.51 -6.46
C ILE A 106 7.69 -17.75 -6.50
N GLU A 107 8.01 -17.29 -7.70
CA GLU A 107 8.98 -16.22 -7.98
C GLU A 107 8.21 -14.92 -8.17
N ALA A 108 8.67 -13.84 -7.53
CA ALA A 108 8.05 -12.52 -7.62
C ALA A 108 9.07 -11.44 -7.29
N ASP A 109 9.11 -10.36 -8.07
CA ASP A 109 10.19 -9.38 -8.00
C ASP A 109 10.34 -8.70 -6.63
N TYR A 110 9.25 -8.57 -5.87
CA TYR A 110 9.30 -8.02 -4.51
C TYR A 110 10.08 -8.90 -3.52
N LEU A 111 10.24 -10.19 -3.80
CA LEU A 111 11.12 -11.07 -3.03
C LEU A 111 12.59 -10.80 -3.36
N THR A 112 12.89 -10.47 -4.62
CA THR A 112 14.22 -10.00 -5.04
C THR A 112 14.56 -8.68 -4.36
N ASP A 113 13.64 -7.71 -4.36
CA ASP A 113 13.83 -6.41 -3.68
C ASP A 113 14.20 -6.59 -2.20
N LEU A 114 13.52 -7.51 -1.50
CA LEU A 114 13.81 -7.85 -0.10
C LEU A 114 15.16 -8.56 0.08
N VAL A 115 15.54 -9.46 -0.83
CA VAL A 115 16.84 -10.15 -0.79
C VAL A 115 17.99 -9.18 -1.04
N GLU A 116 17.86 -8.28 -2.02
CA GLU A 116 18.87 -7.29 -2.37
C GLU A 116 19.02 -6.24 -1.25
N ALA A 117 17.91 -5.74 -0.70
CA ALA A 117 17.93 -4.87 0.47
C ALA A 117 18.59 -5.56 1.69
N ALA A 118 18.21 -6.80 2.00
CA ALA A 118 18.83 -7.58 3.07
C ALA A 118 20.32 -7.89 2.84
N SER A 119 20.77 -7.90 1.59
CA SER A 119 22.18 -8.10 1.20
C SER A 119 23.01 -6.81 1.20
N GLY A 120 22.41 -5.66 1.57
CA GLY A 120 23.08 -4.36 1.61
C GLY A 120 22.99 -3.55 0.30
N HIS A 121 22.23 -4.02 -0.69
CA HIS A 121 22.03 -3.34 -1.97
C HIS A 121 20.78 -2.43 -1.95
N LEU A 122 20.53 -1.73 -0.83
CA LEU A 122 19.34 -0.89 -0.62
C LEU A 122 19.15 0.15 -1.74
N ALA A 123 20.22 0.76 -2.25
CA ALA A 123 20.13 1.72 -3.36
C ALA A 123 19.61 1.09 -4.67
N TRP A 124 19.90 -0.18 -4.92
CA TRP A 124 19.35 -0.93 -6.06
C TRP A 124 17.87 -1.24 -5.83
N ALA A 125 17.53 -1.76 -4.65
CA ALA A 125 16.15 -2.11 -4.30
C ALA A 125 15.24 -0.87 -4.31
N ALA A 126 15.70 0.26 -3.76
CA ALA A 126 14.98 1.53 -3.79
C ALA A 126 14.76 2.06 -5.21
N ALA A 127 15.75 1.92 -6.10
CA ALA A 127 15.62 2.35 -7.49
C ALA A 127 14.60 1.51 -8.27
N ASP A 128 14.57 0.19 -8.05
CA ASP A 128 13.59 -0.67 -8.71
C ASP A 128 12.19 -0.58 -8.09
N MET A 129 12.08 -0.41 -6.76
CA MET A 129 10.83 -0.03 -6.09
C MET A 129 10.26 1.28 -6.66
N TRP A 130 11.09 2.31 -6.84
CA TRP A 130 10.68 3.59 -7.42
C TRP A 130 10.21 3.44 -8.88
N ARG A 131 10.93 2.66 -9.68
CA ARG A 131 10.53 2.33 -11.06
C ARG A 131 9.18 1.59 -11.09
N LYS A 132 8.97 0.60 -10.22
CA LYS A 132 7.72 -0.17 -10.15
C LYS A 132 6.54 0.63 -9.58
N ASN A 133 6.79 1.60 -8.70
CA ASN A 133 5.79 2.60 -8.30
C ASN A 133 5.37 3.42 -9.51
N PHE A 134 6.34 3.90 -10.29
CA PHE A 134 6.08 4.70 -11.48
C PHE A 134 5.34 3.92 -12.58
N ASP A 135 5.72 2.66 -12.83
CA ASP A 135 4.97 1.74 -13.71
C ASP A 135 3.48 1.61 -13.28
N SER A 136 3.23 1.57 -11.97
CA SER A 136 1.87 1.47 -11.42
C SER A 136 1.09 2.77 -11.58
N VAL A 137 1.69 3.91 -11.22
CA VAL A 137 1.06 5.23 -11.38
C VAL A 137 0.66 5.52 -12.83
N LEU A 138 1.43 5.01 -13.79
CA LEU A 138 1.14 5.13 -15.23
C LEU A 138 0.16 4.07 -15.76
N SER A 139 -0.15 3.03 -14.98
CA SER A 139 -0.79 1.80 -15.45
C SER A 139 -0.09 1.11 -16.64
N HIS A 140 1.19 1.41 -16.88
CA HIS A 140 2.00 0.83 -17.96
C HIS A 140 3.50 0.94 -17.66
N SER A 141 4.34 0.17 -18.36
CA SER A 141 5.79 0.25 -18.21
C SER A 141 6.32 1.68 -18.42
N SER A 142 7.13 2.17 -17.50
CA SER A 142 7.80 3.47 -17.56
C SER A 142 9.10 3.45 -18.37
N GLU A 143 9.38 2.38 -19.12
CA GLU A 143 10.63 2.22 -19.88
C GLU A 143 10.84 3.40 -20.87
N GLY A 144 12.03 4.00 -20.81
CA GLY A 144 12.39 5.15 -21.64
C GLY A 144 11.91 6.52 -21.13
N LEU A 145 11.16 6.57 -20.03
CA LEU A 145 10.81 7.81 -19.34
C LEU A 145 11.84 8.15 -18.25
N ASP A 146 12.08 9.45 -18.02
CA ASP A 146 12.79 9.94 -16.83
C ASP A 146 11.76 10.23 -15.72
N PRO A 147 11.75 9.48 -14.61
CA PRO A 147 10.79 9.68 -13.53
C PRO A 147 10.90 11.07 -12.90
N ASN A 148 12.10 11.64 -12.81
CA ASN A 148 12.34 12.93 -12.17
C ASN A 148 11.85 14.10 -13.03
N ALA A 149 12.00 13.99 -14.35
CA ALA A 149 11.44 14.96 -15.29
C ALA A 149 9.91 14.83 -15.38
N TRP A 150 9.39 13.60 -15.35
CA TRP A 150 7.95 13.34 -15.43
C TRP A 150 7.18 13.80 -14.19
N ILE A 151 7.73 13.57 -12.99
CA ILE A 151 7.04 13.84 -11.72
C ILE A 151 6.95 15.34 -11.41
N ARG A 152 7.83 16.19 -11.96
CA ARG A 152 7.84 17.66 -11.81
C ARG A 152 7.82 18.37 -13.18
N PRO A 153 6.74 18.25 -13.97
CA PRO A 153 6.75 18.63 -15.39
C PRO A 153 6.66 20.15 -15.64
N TYR A 154 6.17 20.92 -14.65
CA TYR A 154 5.73 22.32 -14.80
C TYR A 154 6.86 23.37 -14.67
N ALA A 155 8.13 22.95 -14.60
CA ALA A 155 9.24 23.86 -14.42
C ALA A 155 9.42 24.84 -15.61
N GLY A 156 9.69 26.11 -15.32
CA GLY A 156 10.05 27.12 -16.32
C GLY A 156 8.93 27.42 -17.31
N VAL A 157 9.13 27.10 -18.59
CA VAL A 157 8.17 27.39 -19.68
C VAL A 157 6.96 26.46 -19.68
N ASN A 158 6.99 25.38 -18.90
CA ASN A 158 5.92 24.39 -18.80
C ASN A 158 4.89 24.71 -17.71
N ALA A 159 5.04 25.84 -17.00
CA ALA A 159 4.07 26.28 -16.00
C ALA A 159 2.70 26.54 -16.65
N ASP A 160 1.64 26.06 -16.03
CA ASP A 160 0.26 26.23 -16.50
C ASP A 160 -0.60 26.94 -15.44
N PRO A 161 -0.64 28.29 -15.44
CA PRO A 161 -1.51 29.07 -14.57
C PRO A 161 -3.01 28.81 -14.80
N GLY A 162 -3.40 28.29 -15.97
CA GLY A 162 -4.78 27.92 -16.27
C GLY A 162 -5.20 26.66 -15.52
N LEU A 163 -4.30 25.66 -15.45
CA LEU A 163 -4.50 24.47 -14.65
C LEU A 163 -4.54 24.80 -13.15
N VAL A 164 -3.61 25.64 -12.66
CA VAL A 164 -3.63 26.12 -11.26
C VAL A 164 -4.97 26.79 -10.92
N ALA A 165 -5.46 27.68 -11.78
CA ALA A 165 -6.76 28.34 -11.59
C ALA A 165 -7.95 27.35 -11.61
N ARG A 166 -7.85 26.25 -12.36
CA ARG A 166 -8.87 25.19 -12.39
C ARG A 166 -8.92 24.40 -11.09
N TYR A 167 -7.78 24.07 -10.48
CA TYR A 167 -7.73 23.46 -9.15
C TYR A 167 -8.20 24.46 -8.08
N GLU A 168 -7.76 25.73 -8.14
CA GLU A 168 -8.19 26.77 -7.19
C GLU A 168 -9.72 26.96 -7.19
N ALA A 169 -10.38 26.82 -8.34
CA ALA A 169 -11.83 26.92 -8.46
C ALA A 169 -12.61 25.83 -7.68
N LEU A 170 -11.98 24.68 -7.38
CA LEU A 170 -12.58 23.63 -6.54
C LEU A 170 -12.90 24.13 -5.12
N GLY A 171 -12.18 25.14 -4.62
CA GLY A 171 -12.46 25.79 -3.35
C GLY A 171 -13.82 26.50 -3.28
N GLY A 172 -14.46 26.75 -4.43
CA GLY A 172 -15.81 27.32 -4.53
C GLY A 172 -16.95 26.29 -4.51
N LEU A 173 -16.66 24.99 -4.53
CA LEU A 173 -17.67 23.93 -4.52
C LEU A 173 -18.28 23.71 -3.11
N PRO A 174 -19.44 23.04 -2.99
CA PRO A 174 -20.07 22.75 -1.70
C PRO A 174 -19.13 22.02 -0.73
N GLN A 175 -19.22 22.30 0.57
CA GLN A 175 -18.28 21.80 1.59
C GLN A 175 -18.26 20.26 1.75
N ASN A 176 -19.32 19.58 1.32
CA ASN A 176 -19.46 18.12 1.29
C ASN A 176 -19.08 17.50 -0.07
N SER A 177 -18.68 18.30 -1.07
CA SER A 177 -18.27 17.79 -2.37
C SER A 177 -16.84 17.25 -2.37
N PHE A 178 -16.57 16.26 -3.21
CA PHE A 178 -15.26 15.64 -3.34
C PHE A 178 -14.18 16.64 -3.79
N GLY A 179 -14.47 17.50 -4.77
CA GLY A 179 -13.54 18.52 -5.25
C GLY A 179 -13.18 19.55 -4.17
N LYS A 180 -14.15 19.96 -3.35
CA LYS A 180 -13.87 20.86 -2.22
C LYS A 180 -13.00 20.19 -1.16
N ALA A 181 -13.20 18.90 -0.91
CA ALA A 181 -12.36 18.13 0.02
C ALA A 181 -10.93 17.93 -0.48
N LEU A 182 -10.73 17.73 -1.79
CA LEU A 182 -9.40 17.71 -2.43
C LEU A 182 -8.70 19.07 -2.31
N TRP A 183 -9.39 20.16 -2.62
CA TRP A 183 -8.86 21.52 -2.42
C TRP A 183 -8.50 21.78 -0.94
N ASP A 184 -9.36 21.38 0.00
CA ASP A 184 -9.08 21.53 1.44
C ASP A 184 -7.86 20.72 1.88
N PHE A 185 -7.67 19.51 1.33
CA PHE A 185 -6.50 18.66 1.58
C PHE A 185 -5.21 19.32 1.11
N ASP A 186 -5.14 19.74 -0.16
CA ASP A 186 -3.95 20.38 -0.74
C ASP A 186 -3.59 21.67 0.01
N LYS A 187 -4.58 22.54 0.27
CA LYS A 187 -4.37 23.79 1.02
C LYS A 187 -3.93 23.54 2.47
N THR A 188 -4.43 22.49 3.12
CA THR A 188 -4.05 22.16 4.51
C THR A 188 -2.61 21.66 4.59
N ASN A 189 -2.19 20.85 3.62
CA ASN A 189 -0.82 20.31 3.56
C ASN A 189 0.20 21.28 2.92
N GLY A 190 -0.27 22.36 2.30
CA GLY A 190 0.57 23.34 1.61
C GLY A 190 1.07 22.86 0.25
N TYR A 191 0.37 21.92 -0.38
CA TYR A 191 0.73 21.38 -1.69
C TYR A 191 0.39 22.39 -2.80
N PRO A 192 1.34 22.72 -3.69
CA PRO A 192 1.07 23.58 -4.84
C PRO A 192 0.25 22.80 -5.89
N PHE A 193 -0.78 23.43 -6.44
CA PHE A 193 -1.66 22.80 -7.42
C PHE A 193 -0.95 22.49 -8.74
N PRO A 194 -1.33 21.39 -9.43
CA PRO A 194 -0.77 21.07 -10.74
C PRO A 194 -0.83 22.25 -11.72
N GLY A 195 0.27 22.46 -12.44
CA GLY A 195 0.52 23.65 -13.25
C GLY A 195 1.46 24.67 -12.59
N ASP A 196 1.59 24.66 -11.26
CA ASP A 196 2.61 25.47 -10.57
C ASP A 196 4.02 24.88 -10.78
N PRO A 197 5.08 25.69 -10.96
CA PRO A 197 6.45 25.20 -11.16
C PRO A 197 7.00 24.25 -10.08
N ALA A 198 6.45 24.27 -8.86
CA ALA A 198 6.83 23.38 -7.77
C ALA A 198 5.89 22.16 -7.62
N ALA A 199 4.82 22.08 -8.40
CA ALA A 199 3.83 21.02 -8.29
C ALA A 199 4.25 19.68 -8.90
N LEU A 200 3.73 18.62 -8.32
CA LEU A 200 3.81 17.27 -8.88
C LEU A 200 2.88 17.16 -10.09
N ASN A 201 3.22 16.26 -11.01
CA ASN A 201 2.40 15.95 -12.19
C ASN A 201 0.95 15.63 -11.79
N ALA A 202 -0.03 16.25 -12.45
CA ALA A 202 -1.45 16.00 -12.21
C ALA A 202 -1.82 14.52 -12.26
N ALA A 203 -1.22 13.73 -13.16
CA ALA A 203 -1.49 12.30 -13.28
C ALA A 203 -1.08 11.50 -12.02
N PHE A 204 -0.06 11.96 -11.28
CA PHE A 204 0.31 11.39 -9.99
C PHE A 204 -0.45 12.06 -8.85
N GLY A 205 -0.22 13.36 -8.64
CA GLY A 205 -0.67 14.07 -7.43
C GLY A 205 -2.18 13.99 -7.27
N THR A 206 -2.94 14.24 -8.33
CA THR A 206 -4.40 14.26 -8.24
C THR A 206 -4.98 12.88 -7.92
N ALA A 207 -4.43 11.78 -8.43
CA ALA A 207 -4.85 10.43 -8.07
C ALA A 207 -4.43 10.05 -6.63
N HIS A 208 -3.20 10.40 -6.26
CA HIS A 208 -2.64 10.21 -4.91
C HIS A 208 -3.47 10.94 -3.83
N ASP A 209 -3.66 12.25 -4.00
CA ASP A 209 -4.31 13.13 -3.05
C ASP A 209 -5.83 12.85 -3.00
N SER A 210 -6.42 12.45 -4.13
CA SER A 210 -7.77 11.86 -4.16
C SER A 210 -7.88 10.59 -3.32
N THR A 211 -6.85 9.75 -3.30
CA THR A 211 -6.84 8.52 -2.49
C THR A 211 -6.79 8.83 -1.00
N HIS A 212 -6.05 9.86 -0.56
CA HIS A 212 -6.12 10.35 0.83
C HIS A 212 -7.54 10.80 1.19
N VAL A 213 -8.15 11.64 0.35
CA VAL A 213 -9.50 12.19 0.57
C VAL A 213 -10.55 11.07 0.65
N ILE A 214 -10.52 10.11 -0.26
CA ILE A 214 -11.49 9.00 -0.29
C ILE A 214 -11.27 8.03 0.87
N SER A 215 -10.03 7.58 1.09
CA SER A 215 -9.68 6.61 2.14
C SER A 215 -9.77 7.19 3.56
N GLY A 216 -9.63 8.51 3.73
CA GLY A 216 -9.61 9.19 5.02
C GLY A 216 -8.28 9.08 5.78
N TYR A 217 -7.19 8.66 5.12
CA TYR A 217 -5.86 8.65 5.72
C TYR A 217 -5.15 9.99 5.55
N ASP A 218 -4.46 10.47 6.59
CA ASP A 218 -3.71 11.73 6.58
C ASP A 218 -2.30 11.58 6.00
N THR A 219 -1.53 12.67 6.00
CA THR A 219 -0.15 12.77 5.48
C THR A 219 0.92 12.51 6.55
N SER A 220 0.52 11.90 7.68
CA SER A 220 1.48 11.42 8.68
C SER A 220 2.21 10.18 8.18
N ALA A 221 3.39 9.84 8.72
CA ALA A 221 4.09 8.60 8.35
C ALA A 221 3.22 7.32 8.47
N ARG A 222 2.24 7.31 9.38
CA ARG A 222 1.21 6.26 9.45
C ARG A 222 0.19 6.39 8.32
N GLY A 223 -0.32 7.59 8.07
CA GLY A 223 -1.33 7.83 7.03
C GLY A 223 -0.82 7.57 5.62
N GLU A 224 0.40 8.00 5.28
CA GLU A 224 1.11 7.71 4.03
C GLU A 224 1.30 6.20 3.79
N LEU A 225 1.69 5.47 4.84
CA LEU A 225 1.82 4.02 4.78
C LEU A 225 0.46 3.34 4.53
N LEU A 226 -0.61 3.86 5.14
CA LEU A 226 -1.96 3.31 4.98
C LEU A 226 -2.62 3.70 3.66
N VAL A 227 -2.41 4.91 3.13
CA VAL A 227 -2.94 5.31 1.81
C VAL A 227 -2.27 4.48 0.71
N SER A 228 -0.96 4.25 0.78
CA SER A 228 -0.26 3.41 -0.18
C SER A 228 -0.67 1.93 -0.06
N THR A 229 -0.95 1.44 1.15
CA THR A 229 -1.51 0.09 1.36
C THR A 229 -2.93 -0.04 0.81
N PHE A 230 -3.74 1.02 0.90
CA PHE A 230 -5.05 1.10 0.27
C PHE A 230 -4.92 1.11 -1.27
N THR A 231 -4.01 1.91 -1.83
CA THR A 231 -3.69 1.91 -3.28
C THR A 231 -3.25 0.53 -3.75
N ALA A 232 -2.40 -0.17 -3.01
CA ALA A 232 -1.96 -1.54 -3.34
C ALA A 232 -3.11 -2.56 -3.41
N GLY A 233 -4.19 -2.34 -2.66
CA GLY A 233 -5.42 -3.15 -2.72
C GLY A 233 -6.34 -2.75 -3.88
N MET A 234 -6.53 -1.44 -4.08
CA MET A 234 -7.42 -0.84 -5.09
C MET A 234 -6.89 -1.00 -6.51
N HIS A 235 -5.59 -0.76 -6.69
CA HIS A 235 -4.90 -0.69 -7.96
C HIS A 235 -3.73 -1.68 -7.96
N PRO A 236 -3.97 -2.97 -8.29
CA PRO A 236 -3.04 -4.07 -8.03
C PRO A 236 -1.93 -4.23 -9.08
N ILE A 237 -1.41 -3.12 -9.64
CA ILE A 237 -0.18 -3.11 -10.44
C ILE A 237 1.01 -2.90 -9.50
N ASN A 238 1.99 -3.82 -9.54
CA ASN A 238 3.14 -3.83 -8.63
C ASN A 238 2.82 -3.59 -7.13
N PRO A 239 1.76 -4.19 -6.53
CA PRO A 239 1.23 -3.75 -5.23
C PRO A 239 2.23 -3.91 -4.08
N MET A 240 3.15 -4.89 -4.17
CA MET A 240 4.24 -5.03 -3.20
C MET A 240 5.35 -4.02 -3.46
N SER A 241 6.12 -4.15 -4.55
CA SER A 241 7.30 -3.33 -4.78
C SER A 241 7.04 -1.87 -5.11
N GLY A 242 5.87 -1.55 -5.69
CA GLY A 242 5.49 -0.20 -6.09
C GLY A 242 4.75 0.56 -5.00
N HIS A 243 4.23 -0.11 -3.97
CA HIS A 243 3.44 0.55 -2.91
C HIS A 243 3.90 0.10 -1.52
N ILE A 244 3.61 -1.14 -1.13
CA ILE A 244 3.82 -1.64 0.24
C ILE A 244 5.30 -1.61 0.70
N LEU A 245 6.23 -2.11 -0.12
CA LEU A 245 7.65 -2.09 0.23
C LEU A 245 8.19 -0.65 0.34
N PRO A 246 8.00 0.26 -0.64
CA PRO A 246 8.44 1.64 -0.53
C PRO A 246 8.03 2.31 0.80
N VAL A 247 6.76 2.23 1.19
CA VAL A 247 6.30 2.91 2.40
C VAL A 247 6.76 2.23 3.69
N ILE A 248 6.99 0.91 3.70
CA ILE A 248 7.61 0.25 4.86
C ILE A 248 9.06 0.71 5.04
N PHE A 249 9.86 0.73 3.98
CA PHE A 249 11.23 1.21 4.07
C PHE A 249 11.28 2.71 4.44
N PHE A 250 10.42 3.53 3.84
CA PHE A 250 10.45 4.99 4.01
C PHE A 250 9.83 5.48 5.33
N PHE A 251 8.67 4.95 5.73
CA PHE A 251 7.89 5.44 6.89
C PHE A 251 7.91 4.53 8.11
N HIS A 252 8.32 3.25 7.97
CA HIS A 252 8.48 2.34 9.11
C HIS A 252 9.93 2.19 9.54
N PHE A 253 10.85 1.92 8.60
CA PHE A 253 12.28 1.76 8.91
C PHE A 253 13.01 3.11 9.05
N GLY A 254 12.64 4.10 8.22
CA GLY A 254 13.24 5.43 8.20
C GLY A 254 14.32 5.62 7.14
N GLU A 255 14.28 4.83 6.07
CA GLU A 255 15.21 4.92 4.94
C GLU A 255 14.78 6.04 3.97
N GLN A 256 15.56 7.12 3.87
CA GLN A 256 15.28 8.22 2.94
C GLN A 256 15.65 7.81 1.51
N MET A 257 14.64 7.42 0.71
CA MET A 257 14.82 6.87 -0.65
C MET A 257 14.61 7.86 -1.81
N ASN A 258 13.92 8.98 -1.58
CA ASN A 258 13.68 10.03 -2.58
C ASN A 258 13.77 11.44 -1.95
N ASP A 259 13.56 12.50 -2.74
CA ASP A 259 13.55 13.90 -2.28
C ASP A 259 12.13 14.52 -2.22
N VAL A 260 11.09 13.72 -2.45
CA VAL A 260 9.68 14.17 -2.52
C VAL A 260 9.06 14.23 -1.11
N GLY A 261 9.34 13.23 -0.27
CA GLY A 261 8.83 13.13 1.10
C GLY A 261 9.92 13.22 2.16
N HIS A 262 9.52 13.10 3.44
CA HIS A 262 10.44 12.96 4.58
C HIS A 262 10.24 11.59 5.24
N ALA A 263 11.32 10.84 5.44
CA ALA A 263 11.27 9.51 6.05
C ALA A 263 10.72 9.56 7.48
N GLY A 264 9.95 8.53 7.83
CA GLY A 264 9.34 8.34 9.15
C GLY A 264 9.83 7.06 9.83
N LYS A 265 9.59 6.90 11.13
CA LYS A 265 9.97 5.68 11.85
C LYS A 265 8.82 5.17 12.70
N GLY A 266 8.55 3.87 12.63
CA GLY A 266 7.46 3.23 13.37
C GLY A 266 6.06 3.54 12.81
N GLY A 267 5.93 3.97 11.56
CA GLY A 267 4.65 4.34 10.94
C GLY A 267 3.67 3.17 10.71
N LEU A 268 4.14 1.91 10.71
CA LEU A 268 3.26 0.76 10.46
C LEU A 268 2.35 0.50 11.66
N ASP A 269 1.06 0.77 11.47
CA ASP A 269 -0.02 0.32 12.34
C ASP A 269 -0.41 -1.11 11.92
N PRO A 270 -0.15 -2.13 12.76
CA PRO A 270 -0.30 -3.53 12.36
C PRO A 270 -1.75 -4.00 12.26
N ASP A 271 -2.74 -3.27 12.79
CA ASP A 271 -4.15 -3.62 12.59
C ASP A 271 -4.70 -2.90 11.35
N GLU A 272 -4.53 -1.58 11.33
CA GLU A 272 -5.07 -0.74 10.27
C GLU A 272 -4.38 -0.98 8.91
N PHE A 273 -3.16 -1.52 8.86
CA PHE A 273 -2.51 -1.94 7.60
C PHE A 273 -3.33 -3.00 6.85
N TRP A 274 -3.75 -4.07 7.53
CA TRP A 274 -4.54 -5.13 6.88
C TRP A 274 -5.98 -4.69 6.62
N HIS A 275 -6.49 -3.77 7.45
CA HIS A 275 -7.76 -3.10 7.17
C HIS A 275 -7.65 -2.25 5.90
N ALA A 276 -6.64 -1.38 5.76
CA ALA A 276 -6.40 -0.54 4.58
C ALA A 276 -6.29 -1.37 3.30
N TRP A 277 -5.55 -2.48 3.34
CA TRP A 277 -5.46 -3.43 2.22
C TRP A 277 -6.84 -3.98 1.84
N ALA A 278 -7.60 -4.47 2.83
CA ALA A 278 -8.94 -4.99 2.59
C ALA A 278 -9.89 -3.91 2.05
N ARG A 279 -9.84 -2.70 2.58
CA ARG A 279 -10.63 -1.54 2.12
C ARG A 279 -10.32 -1.20 0.67
N GLY A 280 -9.05 -1.12 0.30
CA GLY A 280 -8.62 -0.91 -1.09
C GLY A 280 -9.10 -2.02 -2.01
N ALA A 281 -8.87 -3.28 -1.64
CA ALA A 281 -9.28 -4.47 -2.41
C ALA A 281 -10.81 -4.73 -2.43
N GLU A 282 -11.60 -3.91 -1.74
CA GLU A 282 -13.05 -3.88 -1.82
C GLU A 282 -13.60 -2.59 -2.48
N MET A 283 -12.75 -1.60 -2.76
CA MET A 283 -13.13 -0.41 -3.51
C MET A 283 -13.46 -0.79 -4.97
N THR A 284 -14.55 -0.23 -5.51
CA THR A 284 -15.04 -0.58 -6.87
C THR A 284 -14.72 0.47 -7.93
N ALA A 285 -13.85 1.43 -7.62
CA ALA A 285 -13.30 2.39 -8.56
C ALA A 285 -11.78 2.38 -8.40
N ASP A 286 -11.06 2.55 -9.50
CA ASP A 286 -9.61 2.66 -9.51
C ASP A 286 -9.23 4.10 -9.90
N LEU A 287 -8.55 4.80 -8.99
CA LEU A 287 -8.18 6.22 -9.16
C LEU A 287 -6.91 6.40 -10.00
N PHE A 288 -6.22 5.29 -10.37
CA PHE A 288 -5.04 5.27 -11.23
C PHE A 288 -5.32 4.60 -12.60
N ASP A 289 -6.56 4.20 -12.87
CA ASP A 289 -6.99 3.76 -14.20
C ASP A 289 -6.82 4.93 -15.20
N PRO A 290 -6.17 4.75 -16.37
CA PRO A 290 -5.98 5.81 -17.37
C PRO A 290 -7.26 6.45 -17.89
N GLU A 291 -8.39 5.76 -17.81
CA GLU A 291 -9.71 6.29 -18.21
C GLU A 291 -10.44 7.00 -17.06
N TRP A 292 -9.93 6.96 -15.82
CA TRP A 292 -10.50 7.69 -14.69
C TRP A 292 -10.09 9.16 -14.71
N SER A 293 -11.05 10.06 -14.47
CA SER A 293 -10.80 11.48 -14.29
C SER A 293 -11.46 12.01 -13.04
N VAL A 294 -10.69 12.68 -12.16
CA VAL A 294 -11.25 13.36 -10.97
C VAL A 294 -12.39 14.31 -11.33
N TRP A 295 -12.31 14.95 -12.50
CA TRP A 295 -13.21 15.99 -12.95
C TRP A 295 -14.64 15.52 -13.21
N ASP A 296 -14.85 14.22 -13.42
CA ASP A 296 -16.19 13.63 -13.54
C ASP A 296 -16.88 13.49 -12.17
N TRP A 297 -16.14 13.67 -11.08
CA TRP A 297 -16.59 13.39 -9.70
C TRP A 297 -16.49 14.60 -8.76
N VAL A 298 -15.79 15.68 -9.12
CA VAL A 298 -15.52 16.81 -8.20
C VAL A 298 -16.78 17.46 -7.60
N GLU A 299 -17.91 17.49 -8.32
CA GLU A 299 -19.16 18.07 -7.82
C GLU A 299 -19.99 17.12 -6.94
N HIS A 300 -19.64 15.83 -6.89
CA HIS A 300 -20.41 14.80 -6.17
C HIS A 300 -20.18 14.87 -4.65
N ASP A 301 -21.21 14.48 -3.88
CA ASP A 301 -21.11 14.33 -2.42
C ASP A 301 -20.10 13.24 -2.05
N LEU A 302 -19.11 13.59 -1.24
CA LEU A 302 -17.98 12.73 -0.88
C LEU A 302 -18.42 11.46 -0.14
N ASP A 303 -19.41 11.55 0.74
CA ASP A 303 -19.86 10.38 1.51
C ASP A 303 -20.74 9.46 0.66
N GLU A 304 -21.46 10.00 -0.33
CA GLU A 304 -22.12 9.19 -1.36
C GLU A 304 -21.11 8.51 -2.29
N LEU A 305 -20.04 9.18 -2.72
CA LEU A 305 -18.96 8.51 -3.47
C LEU A 305 -18.34 7.37 -2.68
N ARG A 306 -18.02 7.57 -1.40
CA ARG A 306 -17.50 6.51 -0.52
C ARG A 306 -18.47 5.31 -0.46
N ARG A 307 -19.78 5.55 -0.34
CA ARG A 307 -20.79 4.47 -0.39
C ARG A 307 -20.85 3.79 -1.76
N GLN A 308 -20.88 4.58 -2.84
CA GLN A 308 -20.98 4.09 -4.22
C GLN A 308 -19.76 3.25 -4.63
N TRP A 309 -18.57 3.64 -4.18
CA TRP A 309 -17.30 2.95 -4.44
C TRP A 309 -16.96 1.89 -3.40
N ASN A 310 -17.89 1.57 -2.48
CA ASN A 310 -17.73 0.56 -1.42
C ASN A 310 -16.53 0.80 -0.47
N VAL A 311 -16.18 2.07 -0.23
CA VAL A 311 -15.14 2.48 0.70
C VAL A 311 -15.71 2.58 2.11
N THR A 312 -15.49 1.54 2.92
CA THR A 312 -15.84 1.54 4.34
C THR A 312 -15.00 2.56 5.12
N PRO A 313 -15.42 3.03 6.31
CA PRO A 313 -14.63 3.95 7.12
C PRO A 313 -13.27 3.37 7.54
N ALA A 314 -12.25 4.23 7.67
CA ALA A 314 -10.98 3.88 8.29
C ALA A 314 -11.16 3.49 9.77
N GLY A 315 -10.25 2.67 10.30
CA GLY A 315 -10.21 2.34 11.72
C GLY A 315 -9.80 3.54 12.57
N ASN A 316 -10.36 3.60 13.79
CA ASN A 316 -10.01 4.62 14.77
C ASN A 316 -8.54 4.46 15.20
N ARG A 317 -7.83 5.57 15.40
CA ARG A 317 -6.56 5.55 16.15
C ARG A 317 -6.81 5.06 17.57
N LEU A 318 -6.12 3.98 17.96
CA LEU A 318 -5.98 3.51 19.35
C LEU A 318 -4.88 4.29 20.07
#